data_AF-A0A1Q3EL17-F1
#
_entry.id   AF-A0A1Q3EL17-F1
#
_cell.length_a   1.000
_cell.length_b   1.000
_cell.length_c   1.000
_cell.angle_alpha   90.00
_cell.angle_beta   90.00
_cell.angle_gamma   90.00
#
_symmetry.space_group_name_H-M   'P 1'
#
loop_
_entity.id
_entity.type
_entity.pdbx_description
1 polymer ?
#
loop_
_entity_poly.entity_id
_entity_poly.type
_entity_poly.pdbx_seq_one_letter_code
_entity_poly.pdbx_strand_id
1 'polypeptide(L)'
;MDWYALFKERIYRIFLEVVKAKAGMKDFVYERKKIENRRRRLRQYKFERRLQIASTMVSLARELGNEEQYFCWSQILDSLKRLDVVGMSDDEEVLDIRGQQGIIVYEPAFRNVEFNAVYDRVDSTRETEKHIFTPVGRKRLPRLRGQERSERSPPVNLPRSYYHPDYLDAMEKGVVANVAIAGDEETAIPRYDIT
;
A
#
# COMPACT_ATOMS: atom_id res chain seq x y z
N MET A 1 -5.62 -26.82 59.69
CA MET A 1 -5.12 -26.96 58.30
C MET A 1 -6.00 -26.07 57.43
N ASP A 2 -5.41 -25.05 56.82
CA ASP A 2 -6.17 -24.09 56.01
C ASP A 2 -6.33 -24.62 54.58
N TRP A 3 -7.43 -25.34 54.37
CA TRP A 3 -7.79 -25.92 53.08
C TRP A 3 -8.04 -24.87 51.99
N TYR A 4 -8.47 -23.67 52.38
CA TYR A 4 -8.76 -22.59 51.44
C TYR A 4 -7.47 -22.00 50.87
N ALA A 5 -6.46 -21.77 51.72
CA ALA A 5 -5.14 -21.32 51.28
C ALA A 5 -4.49 -22.33 50.31
N LEU A 6 -4.53 -23.62 50.65
CA LEU A 6 -3.97 -24.70 49.82
C LEU A 6 -4.68 -24.83 48.46
N PHE A 7 -6.01 -24.70 48.44
CA PHE A 7 -6.78 -24.74 47.20
C PHE A 7 -6.50 -23.54 46.30
N LYS A 8 -6.44 -22.34 46.89
CA LYS A 8 -6.12 -21.09 46.17
C LYS A 8 -4.72 -21.12 45.57
N GLU A 9 -3.75 -21.62 46.33
CA GLU A 9 -2.37 -21.78 45.86
C GLU A 9 -2.27 -22.77 44.69
N ARG A 10 -2.98 -23.89 44.78
CA ARG A 10 -2.99 -24.90 43.71
C ARG A 10 -3.65 -24.39 42.43
N ILE A 11 -4.78 -23.70 42.52
CA ILE A 11 -5.42 -23.09 41.34
C ILE A 11 -4.51 -22.02 40.73
N TYR A 12 -3.87 -21.19 41.56
CA TYR A 12 -2.96 -20.17 41.07
C TYR A 12 -1.75 -20.77 40.34
N ARG A 13 -1.17 -21.86 40.85
CA ARG A 13 -0.09 -22.58 40.16
C ARG A 13 -0.54 -23.17 38.83
N ILE A 14 -1.69 -23.84 38.78
CA ILE A 14 -2.24 -24.39 37.52
C ILE A 14 -2.50 -23.27 36.51
N PHE A 15 -3.05 -22.14 36.96
CA PHE A 15 -3.26 -20.99 36.10
C PHE A 15 -1.93 -20.44 35.54
N LEU A 16 -0.91 -20.29 36.37
CA LEU A 16 0.42 -19.87 35.93
C LEU A 16 1.07 -20.87 34.96
N GLU A 17 0.89 -22.17 35.16
CA GLU A 17 1.39 -23.20 34.25
C GLU A 17 0.68 -23.16 32.90
N VAL A 18 -0.65 -22.97 32.88
CA VAL A 18 -1.41 -22.78 31.64
C VAL A 18 -1.00 -21.49 30.92
N VAL A 19 -0.81 -20.39 31.66
CA VAL A 19 -0.33 -19.12 31.08
C VAL A 19 1.09 -19.27 30.53
N LYS A 20 2.01 -19.94 31.25
CA LYS A 20 3.38 -20.21 30.77
C LYS A 20 3.39 -21.14 29.56
N ALA A 21 2.57 -22.19 29.56
CA ALA A 21 2.43 -23.11 28.43
C ALA A 21 1.85 -22.39 27.19
N LYS A 22 0.87 -21.51 27.38
CA LYS A 22 0.33 -20.67 26.31
C LYS A 22 1.29 -19.57 25.85
N ALA A 23 2.07 -18.99 26.75
CA ALA A 23 3.09 -17.98 26.42
C ALA A 23 4.25 -18.56 25.59
N GLY A 24 4.48 -19.88 25.64
CA GLY A 24 5.47 -20.58 24.81
C GLY A 24 4.99 -20.96 23.41
N MET A 25 3.67 -21.04 23.17
CA MET A 25 3.14 -21.26 21.83
C MET A 25 3.01 -19.91 21.10
N LYS A 26 4.01 -19.58 20.27
CA LYS A 26 3.81 -18.54 19.25
C LYS A 26 2.61 -18.95 18.41
N ASP A 27 1.50 -18.26 18.58
CA ASP A 27 0.35 -18.40 17.70
C ASP A 27 0.74 -17.80 16.34
N PHE A 28 1.32 -18.63 15.49
CA PHE A 28 1.74 -18.27 14.14
C PHE A 28 0.58 -17.75 13.30
N VAL A 29 -0.66 -18.17 13.60
CA VAL A 29 -1.87 -17.69 12.93
C VAL A 29 -2.14 -16.25 13.37
N TYR A 30 -2.09 -15.97 14.67
CA TYR A 30 -2.24 -14.61 15.20
C TYR A 30 -1.16 -13.65 14.68
N GLU A 31 0.12 -14.02 14.74
CA GLU A 31 1.20 -13.16 14.26
C GLU A 31 1.12 -12.92 12.74
N ARG A 32 0.76 -13.94 11.95
CA ARG A 32 0.49 -13.77 10.51
C ARG A 32 -0.63 -12.77 10.26
N LYS A 33 -1.77 -12.93 10.95
CA LYS A 33 -2.93 -12.03 10.84
C LYS A 33 -2.61 -10.60 11.28
N LYS A 34 -1.79 -10.45 12.32
CA LYS A 34 -1.32 -9.15 12.82
C LYS A 34 -0.42 -8.45 11.81
N ILE A 35 0.51 -9.17 11.16
CA ILE A 35 1.34 -8.64 10.08
C ILE A 35 0.47 -8.20 8.91
N GLU A 36 -0.45 -9.05 8.47
CA GLU A 36 -1.37 -8.76 7.36
C GLU A 36 -2.25 -7.53 7.64
N ASN A 37 -2.83 -7.45 8.84
CA ASN A 37 -3.61 -6.29 9.28
C ASN A 37 -2.76 -5.00 9.33
N ARG A 38 -1.48 -5.09 9.69
CA ARG A 38 -0.55 -3.96 9.63
C ARG A 38 -0.32 -3.54 8.18
N ARG A 39 -0.03 -4.47 7.26
CA ARG A 39 0.16 -4.18 5.83
C ARG A 39 -1.09 -3.53 5.22
N ARG A 40 -2.28 -4.07 5.51
CA ARG A 40 -3.56 -3.49 5.07
C ARG A 40 -3.74 -2.05 5.54
N ARG A 41 -3.49 -1.75 6.81
CA ARG A 41 -3.59 -0.39 7.35
C ARG A 41 -2.59 0.57 6.71
N LEU A 42 -1.36 0.10 6.44
CA LEU A 42 -0.36 0.91 5.74
C LEU A 42 -0.79 1.22 4.30
N ARG A 43 -1.36 0.26 3.58
CA ARG A 43 -1.92 0.49 2.25
C ARG A 43 -3.07 1.48 2.28
N GLN A 44 -4.00 1.32 3.22
CA GLN A 44 -5.12 2.26 3.43
C GLN A 44 -4.59 3.68 3.63
N TYR A 45 -3.63 3.85 4.54
CA TYR A 45 -3.01 5.14 4.79
C TYR A 45 -2.36 5.73 3.54
N LYS A 46 -1.58 4.95 2.77
CA LYS A 46 -0.97 5.43 1.52
C LYS A 46 -2.03 5.87 0.51
N PHE A 47 -3.10 5.09 0.34
CA PHE A 47 -4.19 5.41 -0.56
C PHE A 47 -4.86 6.72 -0.17
N GLU A 48 -5.31 6.85 1.08
CA GLU A 48 -5.97 8.06 1.59
C GLU A 48 -5.09 9.30 1.43
N ARG A 49 -3.80 9.18 1.74
CA ARG A 49 -2.85 10.29 1.61
C ARG A 49 -2.67 10.72 0.15
N ARG A 50 -2.54 9.78 -0.77
CA ARG A 50 -2.39 10.08 -2.21
C ARG A 50 -3.67 10.67 -2.79
N LEU A 51 -4.82 10.14 -2.38
CA LEU A 51 -6.13 10.67 -2.76
C LEU A 51 -6.32 12.11 -2.29
N GLN A 52 -5.93 12.40 -1.04
CA GLN A 52 -5.95 13.75 -0.48
C GLN A 52 -5.08 14.71 -1.29
N ILE A 53 -3.82 14.34 -1.57
CA ILE A 53 -2.89 15.17 -2.35
C ILE A 53 -3.47 15.46 -3.73
N ALA A 54 -3.86 14.42 -4.48
CA ALA A 54 -4.39 14.56 -5.83
C ALA A 54 -5.66 15.42 -5.84
N SER A 55 -6.60 15.20 -4.90
CA SER A 55 -7.81 16.01 -4.79
C SER A 55 -7.52 17.48 -4.48
N THR A 56 -6.55 17.77 -3.61
CA THR A 56 -6.14 19.14 -3.32
C THR A 56 -5.56 19.81 -4.56
N MET A 57 -4.71 19.11 -5.33
CA MET A 57 -4.12 19.65 -6.55
C MET A 57 -5.17 19.87 -7.66
N VAL A 58 -6.17 19.01 -7.78
CA VAL A 58 -7.32 19.23 -8.68
C VAL A 58 -8.05 20.53 -8.32
N SER A 59 -8.41 20.70 -7.03
CA SER A 59 -9.11 21.91 -6.58
C SER A 59 -8.30 23.17 -6.83
N LEU A 60 -7.00 23.14 -6.49
CA LEU A 60 -6.10 24.28 -6.71
C LEU A 60 -5.99 24.62 -8.21
N ALA A 61 -5.76 23.63 -9.07
CA ALA A 61 -5.64 23.86 -10.51
C ALA A 61 -6.93 24.47 -11.08
N ARG A 62 -8.09 24.03 -10.59
CA ARG A 62 -9.39 24.60 -10.95
C ARG A 62 -9.53 26.06 -10.49
N GLU A 63 -9.16 26.36 -9.24
CA GLU A 63 -9.22 27.72 -8.68
C GLU A 63 -8.29 28.69 -9.41
N LEU A 64 -7.12 28.22 -9.84
CA LEU A 64 -6.15 29.00 -10.60
C LEU A 64 -6.46 29.08 -12.11
N GLY A 65 -7.51 28.40 -12.59
CA GLY A 65 -7.84 28.32 -14.02
C GLY A 65 -6.78 27.61 -14.87
N ASN A 66 -5.94 26.77 -14.27
CA ASN A 66 -4.92 26.00 -14.99
C ASN A 66 -5.54 24.68 -15.48
N GLU A 67 -6.09 24.71 -16.70
CA GLU A 67 -6.80 23.56 -17.29
C GLU A 67 -5.90 22.34 -17.50
N GLU A 68 -4.64 22.54 -17.86
CA GLU A 68 -3.68 21.46 -18.09
C GLU A 68 -3.40 20.69 -16.79
N GLN A 69 -3.08 21.42 -15.71
CA GLN A 69 -2.87 20.80 -14.39
C GLN A 69 -4.16 20.18 -13.87
N TYR A 70 -5.31 20.83 -14.09
CA TYR A 70 -6.60 20.30 -13.68
C TYR A 70 -6.87 18.94 -14.33
N PHE A 71 -6.68 18.84 -15.64
CA PHE A 71 -6.86 17.60 -16.38
C PHE A 71 -5.89 16.51 -15.90
N CYS A 72 -4.60 16.84 -15.80
CA CYS A 72 -3.57 15.91 -15.36
C CYS A 72 -3.86 15.35 -13.95
N TRP A 73 -4.13 16.22 -12.97
CA TRP A 73 -4.44 15.80 -11.61
C TRP A 73 -5.78 15.07 -11.50
N SER A 74 -6.74 15.38 -12.37
CA SER A 74 -8.03 14.67 -12.42
C SER A 74 -7.85 13.24 -12.92
N GLN A 75 -7.02 13.02 -13.94
CA GLN A 75 -6.67 11.68 -14.42
C GLN A 75 -5.92 10.87 -13.35
N ILE A 76 -4.97 11.49 -12.64
CA ILE A 76 -4.27 10.87 -11.51
C ILE A 76 -5.28 10.47 -10.43
N LEU A 77 -6.18 11.37 -10.06
CA LEU A 77 -7.19 11.13 -9.03
C LEU A 77 -8.14 9.98 -9.41
N ASP A 78 -8.60 9.93 -10.66
CA ASP A 78 -9.43 8.85 -11.17
C ASP A 78 -8.68 7.51 -11.14
N SER A 79 -7.43 7.50 -11.61
CA SER A 79 -6.59 6.31 -11.61
C SER A 79 -6.35 5.76 -10.21
N LEU A 80 -6.12 6.65 -9.23
CA LEU A 80 -5.98 6.28 -7.82
C LEU A 80 -7.26 5.63 -7.28
N LYS A 81 -8.43 6.18 -7.59
CA LYS A 81 -9.74 5.64 -7.17
C LYS A 81 -9.99 4.26 -7.76
N ARG A 82 -9.66 4.04 -9.03
CA ARG A 82 -9.82 2.74 -9.70
C ARG A 82 -8.90 1.67 -9.11
N LEU A 83 -7.64 2.00 -8.86
CA LEU A 83 -6.65 1.07 -8.28
C LEU A 83 -6.93 0.76 -6.80
N ASP A 84 -7.56 1.70 -6.09
CA ASP A 84 -7.94 1.59 -4.69
C ASP A 84 -6.75 1.20 -3.76
N VAL A 85 -7.05 0.83 -2.52
CA VAL A 85 -6.10 0.32 -1.52
C VAL A 85 -5.29 -0.87 -2.08
N VAL A 86 -5.89 -1.68 -2.93
CA VAL A 86 -5.30 -2.89 -3.49
C VAL A 86 -4.16 -2.56 -4.45
N GLY A 87 -4.21 -1.41 -5.14
CA GLY A 87 -3.13 -0.93 -5.99
C GLY A 87 -1.95 -0.31 -5.23
N MET A 88 -2.03 -0.13 -3.90
CA MET A 88 -0.92 0.42 -3.12
C MET A 88 0.18 -0.61 -2.89
N SER A 89 1.44 -0.17 -2.85
CA SER A 89 2.58 -1.06 -2.55
C SER A 89 2.66 -1.45 -1.08
N ASP A 90 3.35 -2.55 -0.80
CA ASP A 90 3.73 -2.96 0.55
C ASP A 90 5.14 -2.45 0.88
N ASP A 91 5.35 -2.05 2.14
CA ASP A 91 6.67 -1.65 2.66
C ASP A 91 7.06 -2.68 3.71
N GLU A 92 8.21 -3.34 3.56
CA GLU A 92 8.57 -4.46 4.44
C GLU A 92 9.78 -4.19 5.34
N GLU A 93 10.84 -3.58 4.82
CA GLU A 93 12.10 -3.51 5.55
C GLU A 93 12.76 -2.13 5.47
N VAL A 94 13.30 -1.67 6.61
CA VAL A 94 14.28 -0.60 6.66
C VAL A 94 15.65 -1.25 6.57
N LEU A 95 16.20 -1.36 5.37
CA LEU A 95 17.55 -1.87 5.18
C LEU A 95 18.57 -0.74 5.36
N ASP A 96 19.67 -1.06 6.02
CA ASP A 96 20.88 -0.26 5.95
C ASP A 96 21.70 -0.73 4.74
N ILE A 97 21.63 0.01 3.64
CA ILE A 97 22.46 -0.27 2.47
C ILE A 97 23.58 0.76 2.48
N ARG A 98 24.80 0.30 2.78
CA ARG A 98 26.01 1.13 2.83
C ARG A 98 25.97 2.30 3.83
N GLY A 99 25.33 2.13 4.99
CA GLY A 99 25.22 3.18 6.02
C GLY A 99 24.02 4.11 5.85
N GLN A 100 23.12 3.85 4.88
CA GLN A 100 21.89 4.60 4.68
C GLN A 100 20.65 3.71 4.85
N GLN A 101 19.79 4.10 5.77
CA GLN A 101 18.47 3.50 5.98
C GLN A 101 17.55 3.78 4.77
N GLY A 102 16.98 2.75 4.16
CA GLY A 102 16.03 2.85 3.06
C GLY A 102 14.87 1.86 3.21
N ILE A 103 13.71 2.18 2.65
CA ILE A 103 12.50 1.32 2.71
C ILE A 103 12.38 0.50 1.43
N ILE A 104 12.38 -0.83 1.52
CA ILE A 104 12.03 -1.67 0.37
C ILE A 104 10.52 -1.63 0.12
N VAL A 105 10.16 -1.41 -1.14
CA VAL A 105 8.79 -1.30 -1.62
C VAL A 105 8.51 -2.43 -2.59
N TYR A 106 7.48 -3.23 -2.29
CA TYR A 106 7.00 -4.30 -3.15
C TYR A 106 5.70 -3.89 -3.84
N GLU A 107 5.70 -4.01 -5.16
CA GLU A 107 4.59 -3.59 -6.00
C GLU A 107 3.57 -4.74 -6.15
N PRO A 108 2.28 -4.46 -6.36
CA PRO A 108 1.32 -5.49 -6.74
C PRO A 108 1.72 -6.12 -8.08
N ALA A 109 1.70 -7.46 -8.17
CA ALA A 109 2.09 -8.17 -9.39
C ALA A 109 1.26 -7.78 -10.62
N PHE A 110 0.00 -7.42 -10.41
CA PHE A 110 -0.91 -7.03 -11.48
C PHE A 110 -0.66 -5.63 -12.02
N ARG A 111 -0.04 -4.72 -11.26
CA ARG A 111 -0.04 -3.29 -11.59
C ARG A 111 1.00 -2.95 -12.64
N ASN A 112 0.62 -2.17 -13.65
CA ASN A 112 1.55 -1.66 -14.65
C ASN A 112 2.66 -0.80 -14.01
N VAL A 113 3.89 -0.96 -14.48
CA VAL A 113 5.07 -0.24 -13.99
C VAL A 113 5.00 1.27 -14.23
N GLU A 114 4.24 1.76 -15.21
CA GLU A 114 4.12 3.21 -15.47
C GLU A 114 3.50 3.96 -14.27
N PHE A 115 2.67 3.28 -13.45
CA PHE A 115 2.13 3.86 -12.21
C PHE A 115 3.19 4.24 -11.18
N ASN A 116 4.41 3.76 -11.34
CA ASN A 116 5.52 4.12 -10.48
C ASN A 116 5.87 5.59 -10.58
N ALA A 117 5.93 6.13 -11.79
CA ALA A 117 6.11 7.57 -12.01
C ALA A 117 4.93 8.35 -11.42
N VAL A 118 3.71 7.83 -11.56
CA VAL A 118 2.49 8.44 -11.00
C VAL A 118 2.55 8.56 -9.49
N TYR A 119 2.89 7.48 -8.80
CA TYR A 119 3.00 7.50 -7.34
C TYR A 119 4.16 8.36 -6.86
N ASP A 120 5.31 8.32 -7.55
CA ASP A 120 6.47 9.14 -7.19
C ASP A 120 6.15 10.63 -7.32
N ARG A 121 5.41 11.04 -8.37
CA ARG A 121 4.92 12.43 -8.52
C ARG A 121 3.99 12.82 -7.38
N VAL A 122 2.97 12.02 -7.10
CA VAL A 122 2.00 12.31 -6.02
C VAL A 122 2.73 12.40 -4.67
N ASP A 123 3.64 11.47 -4.40
CA ASP A 123 4.36 11.41 -3.13
C ASP A 123 5.33 12.59 -2.98
N SER A 124 6.01 13.02 -4.06
CA SER A 124 6.96 14.15 -4.08
C SER A 124 6.29 15.52 -4.07
N THR A 125 5.02 15.63 -4.48
CA THR A 125 4.27 16.90 -4.54
C THR A 125 4.25 17.62 -3.19
N ARG A 126 4.24 16.89 -2.07
CA ARG A 126 4.30 17.52 -0.74
C ARG A 126 5.65 18.17 -0.42
N GLU A 127 6.71 17.69 -1.07
CA GLU A 127 8.06 18.22 -0.88
C GLU A 127 8.32 19.42 -1.79
N THR A 128 7.70 19.43 -2.98
CA THR A 128 7.78 20.55 -3.92
C THR A 128 6.83 21.68 -3.52
N GLU A 129 5.56 21.36 -3.24
CA GLU A 129 4.50 22.33 -2.94
C GLU A 129 4.37 22.62 -1.43
N LYS A 130 5.48 23.05 -0.81
CA LYS A 130 5.55 23.28 0.65
C LYS A 130 4.59 24.35 1.16
N HIS A 131 4.17 25.27 0.29
CA HIS A 131 3.21 26.32 0.62
C HIS A 131 1.78 25.79 0.75
N ILE A 132 1.49 24.65 0.12
CA ILE A 132 0.20 23.95 0.18
C ILE A 132 0.26 22.86 1.25
N PHE A 133 1.33 22.08 1.23
CA PHE A 133 1.51 20.95 2.11
C PHE A 133 2.63 21.22 3.10
N THR A 134 2.25 21.58 4.33
CA THR A 134 3.24 21.72 5.40
C THR A 134 3.92 20.36 5.63
N PRO A 135 5.27 20.28 5.52
CA PRO A 135 6.00 19.08 5.88
C PRO A 135 5.92 18.92 7.40
N VAL A 136 5.50 17.74 7.86
CA VAL A 136 5.43 17.40 9.28
C VAL A 136 6.11 16.06 9.49
N GLY A 137 6.90 15.95 10.54
CA GLY A 137 7.56 14.71 10.94
C GLY A 137 9.02 14.59 10.46
N ARG A 138 9.54 13.35 10.52
CA ARG A 138 10.93 13.04 10.17
C ARG A 138 11.14 13.08 8.66
N LYS A 139 12.38 13.36 8.23
CA LYS A 139 12.81 13.24 6.84
C LYS A 139 12.47 11.84 6.32
N ARG A 140 11.89 11.76 5.12
CA ARG A 140 11.57 10.48 4.49
C ARG A 140 12.84 9.70 4.21
N LEU A 141 12.80 8.40 4.50
CA LEU A 141 13.84 7.49 4.07
C LEU A 141 13.72 7.25 2.55
N PRO A 142 14.84 7.12 1.83
CA PRO A 142 14.83 6.73 0.43
C PRO A 142 14.07 5.41 0.24
N ARG A 143 13.28 5.33 -0.83
CA ARG A 143 12.49 4.16 -1.18
C ARG A 143 13.22 3.37 -2.26
N LEU A 144 13.36 2.08 -2.07
CA LEU A 144 14.03 1.17 -2.98
C LEU A 144 13.01 0.17 -3.50
N ARG A 145 12.99 -0.06 -4.82
CA ARG A 145 12.07 -1.00 -5.44
C ARG A 145 12.61 -2.41 -5.24
N GLY A 146 11.84 -3.25 -4.56
CA GLY A 146 12.15 -4.67 -4.41
C GLY A 146 12.01 -5.40 -5.75
N GLN A 147 12.74 -6.51 -5.90
CA GLN A 147 12.60 -7.38 -7.07
C GLN A 147 11.31 -8.22 -7.00
N GLU A 148 10.91 -8.59 -5.79
CA GLU A 148 9.70 -9.38 -5.56
C GLU A 148 8.44 -8.53 -5.79
N ARG A 149 7.35 -9.21 -6.16
CA ARG A 149 6.04 -8.58 -6.33
C ARG A 149 5.05 -9.22 -5.37
N SER A 150 4.21 -8.39 -4.78
CA SER A 150 3.14 -8.86 -3.89
C SER A 150 2.04 -9.53 -4.70
N GLU A 151 1.78 -10.80 -4.40
CA GLU A 151 0.70 -11.58 -4.97
C GLU A 151 -0.64 -11.09 -4.42
N ARG A 152 -1.40 -10.36 -5.24
CA ARG A 152 -2.71 -9.83 -4.91
C ARG A 152 -3.60 -9.83 -6.13
N SER A 153 -4.89 -10.08 -5.91
CA SER A 153 -5.88 -9.94 -6.96
C SER A 153 -6.12 -8.46 -7.27
N PRO A 154 -6.26 -8.09 -8.55
CA PRO A 154 -6.62 -6.74 -8.94
C PRO A 154 -8.07 -6.39 -8.50
N PRO A 155 -8.41 -5.10 -8.38
CA PRO A 155 -9.79 -4.63 -8.42
C PRO A 155 -10.53 -5.14 -9.66
N VAL A 156 -11.85 -5.26 -9.56
CA VAL A 156 -12.71 -5.62 -10.70
C VAL A 156 -12.85 -4.46 -11.69
N ASN A 157 -13.00 -4.78 -12.97
CA ASN A 157 -13.25 -3.82 -14.05
C ASN A 157 -12.16 -2.74 -14.17
N LEU A 158 -10.89 -3.14 -14.03
CA LEU A 158 -9.78 -2.25 -14.38
C LEU A 158 -9.56 -2.23 -15.90
N PRO A 159 -9.15 -1.08 -16.47
CA PRO A 159 -8.69 -1.01 -17.86
C PRO A 159 -7.49 -1.92 -18.11
N ARG A 160 -7.37 -2.50 -19.32
CA ARG A 160 -6.26 -3.38 -19.69
C ARG A 160 -4.89 -2.70 -19.51
N SER A 161 -4.81 -1.40 -19.78
CA SER A 161 -3.60 -0.58 -19.59
C SER A 161 -3.06 -0.60 -18.15
N TYR A 162 -3.92 -0.84 -17.15
CA TYR A 162 -3.52 -0.83 -15.73
C TYR A 162 -2.80 -2.10 -15.32
N TYR A 163 -2.84 -3.12 -16.17
CA TYR A 163 -2.21 -4.40 -15.92
C TYR A 163 -0.77 -4.44 -16.41
N HIS A 164 0.06 -5.15 -15.67
CA HIS A 164 1.38 -5.55 -16.15
C HIS A 164 1.23 -6.58 -17.29
N PRO A 165 2.00 -6.48 -18.40
CA PRO A 165 1.95 -7.45 -19.49
C PRO A 165 2.08 -8.90 -19.01
N ASP A 166 3.11 -9.20 -18.21
CA ASP A 166 3.30 -10.54 -17.64
C ASP A 166 2.10 -11.07 -16.83
N TYR A 167 1.34 -10.17 -16.19
CA TYR A 167 0.16 -10.57 -15.43
C TYR A 167 -1.02 -10.90 -16.35
N LEU A 168 -1.18 -10.16 -17.45
CA LEU A 168 -2.18 -10.47 -18.48
C LEU A 168 -1.87 -11.83 -19.13
N ASP A 169 -0.60 -12.06 -19.50
CA ASP A 169 -0.15 -13.34 -20.05
C ASP A 169 -0.41 -14.49 -19.08
N ALA A 170 -0.15 -14.27 -17.78
CA ALA A 170 -0.43 -15.26 -16.74
C ALA A 170 -1.94 -15.51 -16.57
N MET A 171 -2.78 -14.49 -16.77
CA MET A 171 -4.24 -14.61 -16.69
C MET A 171 -4.78 -15.40 -17.89
N GLU A 172 -4.28 -15.13 -19.09
CA GLU A 172 -4.63 -15.84 -20.33
C GLU A 172 -4.23 -17.33 -20.24
N LYS A 173 -3.11 -17.63 -19.59
CA LYS A 173 -2.64 -19.01 -19.32
C LYS A 173 -3.34 -19.69 -18.13
N GLY A 174 -4.21 -18.99 -17.41
CA GLY A 174 -4.90 -19.51 -16.22
C GLY A 174 -4.00 -19.74 -15.01
N VAL A 175 -2.82 -19.11 -14.95
CA VAL A 175 -1.89 -19.18 -13.82
C VAL A 175 -2.36 -18.31 -12.66
N VAL A 176 -3.02 -17.19 -12.98
CA VAL A 176 -3.66 -16.28 -12.00
C VAL A 176 -5.17 -16.24 -12.23
N ALA A 177 -5.92 -15.80 -11.21
CA ALA A 177 -7.37 -15.70 -11.30
C ALA A 177 -7.80 -14.79 -12.47
N ASN A 178 -8.75 -15.27 -13.27
CA ASN A 178 -9.37 -14.46 -14.32
C ASN A 178 -10.29 -13.42 -13.67
N VAL A 179 -10.04 -12.15 -13.96
CA VAL A 179 -10.81 -11.01 -13.42
C VAL A 179 -11.41 -10.25 -14.59
N ALA A 180 -12.66 -9.79 -14.43
CA ALA A 180 -13.31 -8.96 -15.43
C ALA A 180 -12.49 -7.69 -15.69
N ILE A 181 -12.02 -7.54 -16.93
CA ILE A 181 -11.36 -6.33 -17.42
C ILE A 181 -12.47 -5.41 -17.91
N ALA A 182 -12.38 -4.11 -17.62
CA ALA A 182 -13.27 -3.14 -18.28
C ALA A 182 -13.10 -3.31 -19.81
N GLY A 183 -14.18 -3.21 -20.58
CA GLY A 183 -14.16 -3.35 -22.05
C GLY A 183 -13.26 -2.31 -22.74
N ASP A 184 -13.47 -2.04 -24.03
CA ASP A 184 -12.61 -1.21 -24.90
C ASP A 184 -12.34 0.26 -24.45
N GLU A 185 -12.72 0.64 -23.22
CA GLU A 185 -12.24 1.84 -22.54
C GLU A 185 -10.76 1.72 -22.19
N GLU A 186 -9.91 2.01 -23.17
CA GLU A 186 -8.48 2.20 -22.97
C GLU A 186 -8.23 3.52 -22.20
N THR A 187 -8.46 3.51 -20.89
CA THR A 187 -8.06 4.64 -20.05
C THR A 187 -6.54 4.64 -19.96
N ALA A 188 -5.90 5.62 -20.60
CA ALA A 188 -4.45 5.75 -20.55
C ALA A 188 -3.96 5.98 -19.11
N ILE A 189 -2.82 5.40 -18.77
CA ILE A 189 -2.12 5.75 -17.53
C ILE A 189 -1.69 7.23 -17.67
N PRO A 190 -1.91 8.09 -16.66
CA PRO A 190 -1.50 9.48 -16.74
C PRO A 190 0.01 9.56 -17.02
N ARG A 191 0.37 10.06 -18.20
CA ARG A 191 1.76 10.32 -18.59
C ARG A 191 2.11 11.77 -18.33
N TYR A 192 3.37 12.01 -18.02
CA TYR A 192 3.89 13.34 -17.79
C TYR A 192 5.12 13.50 -18.67
N ASP A 193 5.08 14.48 -19.55
CA ASP A 193 6.30 14.96 -20.16
C ASP A 193 6.99 15.84 -19.13
N ILE A 194 8.15 15.39 -18.66
CA ILE A 194 9.04 16.22 -17.83
C ILE A 194 9.71 17.18 -18.81
N THR A 195 9.09 18.32 -19.08
CA THR A 195 9.73 19.48 -19.72
C THR A 195 10.42 20.34 -18.68
#